data_AF-A0A1F6T7X3-F1
#
_entry.id   AF-A0A1F6T7X3-F1
#
_cell.length_a   1.000
_cell.length_b   1.000
_cell.length_c   1.000
_cell.angle_alpha   90.00
_cell.angle_beta   90.00
_cell.angle_gamma   90.00
#
_symmetry.space_group_name_H-M   'P 1'
#
loop_
_entity.id
_entity.type
_entity.pdbx_description
1 polymer ?
#
loop_
_entity_poly.entity_id
_entity_poly.type
_entity_poly.pdbx_seq_one_letter_code
_entity_poly.pdbx_strand_id
1 'polypeptide(L)'
;MHRGGAEAQRINQITEEIIGSAIEVHKVLGPGLLESAYEECLCYELSKHKYSFKRQVELPVTYKEIKLDCGYRIDLVVEDRIILELKSVDRIMPIHEAQLLTYLKLCNSPVGLLINFNVPVVTHGIKRIVNNF
;
A
#
# COMPACT_ATOMS: atom_id res chain seq x y z
N MET A 1 -11.45 -26.21 -10.14
CA MET A 1 -11.95 -24.94 -9.55
C MET A 1 -11.42 -24.71 -8.11
N HIS A 2 -10.11 -24.88 -7.84
CA HIS A 2 -9.56 -24.81 -6.47
C HIS A 2 -8.40 -23.82 -6.27
N ARG A 3 -7.94 -23.12 -7.31
CA ARG A 3 -6.77 -22.22 -7.21
C ARG A 3 -7.09 -20.84 -6.61
N GLY A 4 -8.31 -20.32 -6.80
CA GLY A 4 -8.67 -18.97 -6.35
C GLY A 4 -8.76 -18.80 -4.82
N GLY A 5 -9.19 -19.84 -4.10
CA GLY A 5 -9.35 -19.76 -2.63
C GLY A 5 -8.01 -19.72 -1.88
N ALA A 6 -7.02 -20.50 -2.33
CA ALA A 6 -5.69 -20.53 -1.71
C ALA A 6 -4.92 -19.21 -1.90
N GLU A 7 -5.06 -18.59 -3.08
CA GLU A 7 -4.44 -17.29 -3.36
C GLU A 7 -5.06 -16.17 -2.53
N ALA A 8 -6.40 -16.13 -2.44
CA ALA A 8 -7.10 -15.15 -1.60
C ALA A 8 -6.68 -15.29 -0.12
N GLN A 9 -6.55 -16.52 0.38
CA GLN A 9 -6.07 -16.77 1.74
C GLN A 9 -4.64 -16.27 1.95
N ARG A 10 -3.73 -16.52 0.99
CA ARG A 10 -2.35 -16.03 1.06
C ARG A 10 -2.31 -14.50 1.07
N ILE A 11 -3.09 -13.84 0.21
CA ILE A 11 -3.16 -12.38 0.17
C ILE A 11 -3.65 -11.84 1.51
N ASN A 12 -4.68 -12.45 2.11
CA ASN A 12 -5.18 -12.05 3.42
C ASN A 12 -4.10 -12.17 4.50
N GLN A 13 -3.39 -13.29 4.55
CA GLN A 13 -2.29 -13.47 5.49
C GLN A 13 -1.21 -12.39 5.34
N ILE A 14 -0.75 -12.14 4.11
CA ILE A 14 0.31 -11.14 3.88
C ILE A 14 -0.17 -9.75 4.31
N THR A 15 -1.41 -9.38 3.97
CA THR A 15 -1.95 -8.09 4.39
C THR A 15 -2.11 -7.94 5.90
N GLU A 16 -2.44 -9.01 6.62
CA GLU A 16 -2.50 -9.00 8.09
C GLU A 16 -1.11 -8.76 8.69
N GLU A 17 -0.07 -9.37 8.11
CA GLU A 17 1.32 -9.16 8.54
C GLU A 17 1.84 -7.75 8.19
N ILE A 18 1.44 -7.18 7.04
CA ILE A 18 1.71 -5.78 6.70
C ILE A 18 1.04 -4.83 7.71
N ILE A 19 -0.22 -5.09 8.08
CA ILE A 19 -0.93 -4.29 9.08
C ILE A 19 -0.24 -4.41 10.45
N GLY A 20 0.18 -5.62 10.84
CA GLY A 20 0.98 -5.84 12.04
C GLY A 20 2.28 -5.03 12.03
N SER A 21 2.97 -5.00 10.90
CA SER A 21 4.18 -4.19 10.69
C SER A 21 3.90 -2.69 10.85
N ALA A 22 2.82 -2.18 10.27
CA ALA A 22 2.40 -0.79 10.42
C ALA A 22 2.04 -0.42 11.88
N ILE A 23 1.42 -1.35 12.62
CA ILE A 23 1.13 -1.20 14.05
C ILE A 23 2.43 -1.09 14.85
N GLU A 24 3.42 -1.95 14.59
CA GLU A 24 4.70 -1.90 15.31
C GLU A 24 5.44 -0.58 15.03
N VAL A 25 5.52 -0.16 13.76
CA VAL A 25 6.12 1.13 13.39
C VAL A 25 5.43 2.29 14.12
N HIS A 26 4.10 2.34 14.11
CA HIS A 26 3.34 3.40 14.77
C HIS A 26 3.47 3.35 16.30
N LYS A 27 3.57 2.16 16.89
CA LYS A 27 3.76 2.00 18.33
C LYS A 27 5.12 2.54 18.80
N VAL A 28 6.16 2.38 17.99
CA VAL A 28 7.51 2.85 18.31
C VAL A 28 7.66 4.36 18.08
N LEU A 29 7.11 4.88 16.97
CA LEU A 29 7.37 6.26 16.54
C LEU A 29 6.25 7.24 16.84
N GLY A 30 5.02 6.75 17.01
CA GLY A 30 3.83 7.59 17.08
C GLY A 30 3.52 8.33 15.77
N PRO A 31 2.51 9.20 15.76
CA PRO A 31 2.15 10.07 14.63
C PRO A 31 3.09 11.29 14.53
N GLY A 32 3.08 11.96 13.37
CA GLY A 32 3.72 13.27 13.17
C GLY A 32 5.00 13.27 12.32
N LEU A 33 5.43 12.11 11.82
CA LEU A 33 6.55 12.02 10.88
C LEU A 33 6.08 12.18 9.42
N LEU A 34 7.05 12.39 8.51
CA LEU A 34 6.81 12.39 7.07
C LEU A 34 6.49 10.98 6.55
N GLU A 35 5.76 10.90 5.45
CA GLU A 35 5.42 9.63 4.77
C GLU A 35 6.67 8.79 4.46
N SER A 36 7.75 9.43 4.01
CA SER A 36 9.02 8.78 3.71
C SER A 36 9.68 8.11 4.92
N ALA A 37 9.51 8.67 6.13
CA ALA A 37 10.04 8.05 7.34
C ALA A 37 9.27 6.78 7.69
N TYR A 38 7.93 6.81 7.59
CA TYR A 38 7.11 5.61 7.79
C TYR A 38 7.37 4.55 6.72
N GLU A 39 7.59 4.95 5.47
CA GLU A 39 7.96 4.03 4.38
C GLU A 39 9.25 3.26 4.70
N GLU A 40 10.31 3.97 5.10
CA GLU A 40 11.60 3.35 5.47
C GLU A 40 11.42 2.34 6.62
N CYS A 41 10.69 2.72 7.66
CA CYS A 41 10.43 1.84 8.80
C CYS A 41 9.58 0.61 8.41
N LEU A 42 8.58 0.80 7.55
CA LEU A 42 7.76 -0.30 7.07
C LEU A 42 8.58 -1.26 6.20
N CYS A 43 9.47 -0.75 5.34
CA CYS A 43 10.40 -1.57 4.56
C CYS A 43 11.31 -2.42 5.46
N TYR A 44 11.78 -1.87 6.59
CA TYR A 44 12.56 -2.60 7.57
C TYR A 44 11.77 -3.76 8.20
N GLU A 45 10.52 -3.52 8.62
CA GLU A 45 9.66 -4.59 9.17
C GLU A 45 9.34 -5.65 8.11
N LEU A 46 8.99 -5.26 6.88
CA LEU A 46 8.75 -6.21 5.78
C LEU A 46 9.98 -7.08 5.48
N SER A 47 11.18 -6.50 5.55
CA SER A 47 12.45 -7.23 5.39
C SER A 47 12.65 -8.27 6.49
N LYS A 48 12.30 -7.97 7.75
CA LYS A 48 12.35 -8.92 8.87
C LYS A 48 11.39 -10.08 8.68
N HIS A 49 10.21 -9.81 8.10
CA HIS A 49 9.24 -10.82 7.70
C HIS A 49 9.60 -11.56 6.40
N LYS A 50 10.73 -11.19 5.75
CA LYS A 50 11.23 -11.77 4.49
C LYS A 50 10.27 -11.61 3.31
N TYR A 51 9.46 -10.56 3.32
CA TYR A 51 8.64 -10.20 2.17
C TYR A 51 9.48 -9.49 1.12
N SER A 52 9.26 -9.83 -0.14
CA SER A 52 9.78 -9.06 -1.27
C SER A 52 8.96 -7.79 -1.43
N PHE A 53 9.62 -6.67 -1.72
CA PHE A 53 8.94 -5.43 -2.03
C PHE A 53 9.74 -4.56 -3.00
N LYS A 54 9.02 -3.70 -3.73
CA LYS A 54 9.57 -2.63 -4.54
C LYS A 54 9.10 -1.31 -3.97
N ARG A 55 9.98 -0.32 -3.97
CA ARG A 55 9.72 1.01 -3.42
C ARG A 55 9.59 2.01 -4.55
N GLN A 56 8.72 3.01 -4.35
CA GLN A 56 8.63 4.20 -5.21
C GLN A 56 8.49 3.81 -6.69
N VAL A 57 7.61 2.85 -6.97
CA VAL A 57 7.44 2.25 -8.31
C VAL A 57 6.75 3.25 -9.22
N GLU A 58 7.44 3.63 -10.29
CA GLU A 58 6.89 4.52 -11.30
C GLU A 58 5.82 3.82 -12.12
N LEU A 59 4.68 4.49 -12.26
CA LEU A 59 3.55 3.98 -13.01
C LEU A 59 3.27 4.95 -14.18
N PRO A 60 3.69 4.59 -15.40
CA PRO A 60 3.50 5.45 -16.56
C PRO A 60 2.02 5.57 -16.89
N VAL A 61 1.61 6.77 -17.29
CA VAL A 61 0.24 7.04 -17.74
C VAL A 61 0.25 7.27 -19.23
N THR A 62 -0.56 6.53 -19.96
CA THR A 62 -0.76 6.77 -21.38
C THR A 62 -1.92 7.74 -21.56
N TYR A 63 -1.64 8.97 -21.98
CA TYR A 63 -2.65 9.92 -22.42
C TYR A 63 -2.71 9.91 -23.96
N LYS A 64 -3.74 9.25 -24.51
CA LYS A 64 -3.88 8.97 -25.95
C LYS A 64 -2.69 8.14 -26.47
N GLU A 65 -1.80 8.75 -27.24
CA GLU A 65 -0.59 8.11 -27.78
C GLU A 65 0.68 8.53 -27.03
N ILE A 66 0.57 9.45 -26.07
CA ILE A 66 1.70 9.98 -25.31
C ILE A 66 1.86 9.18 -24.03
N LYS A 67 3.02 8.55 -23.86
CA LYS A 67 3.45 8.00 -22.57
C LYS A 67 3.99 9.13 -21.71
N LEU A 68 3.37 9.34 -20.56
CA LEU A 68 3.86 10.22 -19.51
C LEU A 68 4.74 9.37 -18.61
N ASP A 69 6.04 9.66 -18.57
CA ASP A 69 7.04 8.86 -17.85
C ASP A 69 6.78 8.76 -16.34
N CYS A 70 6.03 9.71 -15.76
CA CYS A 70 5.83 9.79 -14.31
C CYS A 70 4.45 10.37 -13.94
N GLY A 71 3.37 9.78 -14.47
CA GLY A 71 2.01 10.18 -14.08
C GLY A 71 1.66 9.83 -12.63
N TYR A 72 2.25 8.76 -12.09
CA TYR A 72 2.05 8.29 -10.73
C TYR A 72 3.29 7.59 -10.17
N ARG A 73 3.36 7.51 -8.84
CA ARG A 73 4.36 6.75 -8.10
C ARG A 73 3.69 6.01 -6.96
N ILE A 74 3.90 4.70 -6.92
CA ILE A 74 3.39 3.83 -5.86
C ILE A 74 4.44 3.76 -4.77
N ASP A 75 4.06 3.97 -3.50
CA ASP A 75 5.01 3.92 -2.40
C ASP A 75 5.64 2.54 -2.26
N LEU A 76 4.81 1.49 -2.15
CA LEU A 76 5.29 0.11 -2.05
C LEU A 76 4.43 -0.88 -2.86
N VAL A 77 5.11 -1.84 -3.49
CA VAL A 77 4.50 -3.05 -4.04
C VAL A 77 5.10 -4.25 -3.35
N VAL A 78 4.30 -4.98 -2.57
CA VAL A 78 4.71 -6.16 -1.79
C VAL A 78 4.31 -7.44 -2.51
N GLU A 79 5.23 -8.39 -2.61
CA GLU A 79 5.04 -9.71 -3.23
C GLU A 79 4.45 -9.64 -4.65
N ASP A 80 4.71 -8.54 -5.38
CA ASP A 80 4.15 -8.25 -6.72
C ASP A 80 2.61 -8.37 -6.80
N ARG A 81 1.92 -8.20 -5.66
CA ARG A 81 0.47 -8.44 -5.53
C ARG A 81 -0.26 -7.41 -4.70
N ILE A 82 0.40 -6.79 -3.71
CA ILE A 82 -0.25 -5.88 -2.77
C ILE A 82 0.37 -4.49 -2.91
N ILE A 83 -0.48 -3.50 -3.14
CA ILE A 83 -0.05 -2.10 -3.25
C ILE A 83 -0.26 -1.41 -1.90
N LEU A 84 0.75 -0.68 -1.42
CA LEU A 84 0.61 0.19 -0.26
C LEU A 84 0.74 1.64 -0.72
N GLU A 85 -0.20 2.46 -0.26
CA GLU A 85 -0.18 3.92 -0.35
C GLU A 85 -0.14 4.46 1.07
N LEU A 86 0.91 5.22 1.39
CA LEU A 86 1.13 5.74 2.73
C LEU A 86 0.72 7.20 2.79
N LYS A 87 0.17 7.60 3.93
CA LYS A 87 -0.21 8.98 4.21
C LYS A 87 0.20 9.40 5.61
N SER A 88 0.52 10.67 5.77
CA SER A 88 0.68 11.32 7.07
C SER A 88 -0.05 12.67 7.05
N VAL A 89 -1.39 12.60 7.04
CA VAL A 89 -2.29 13.75 6.82
C VAL A 89 -3.39 13.78 7.88
N ASP A 90 -4.02 14.94 8.10
CA ASP A 90 -5.15 15.09 9.04
C ASP A 90 -6.29 14.10 8.75
N ARG A 91 -6.63 13.93 7.47
CA ARG A 91 -7.69 13.01 7.03
C ARG A 91 -7.41 12.43 5.66
N ILE A 92 -7.83 11.18 5.48
CA ILE A 92 -7.92 10.58 4.15
C ILE A 92 -9.02 11.27 3.36
N MET A 93 -8.70 11.73 2.15
CA MET A 93 -9.64 12.34 1.23
C MET A 93 -10.00 11.34 0.12
N PRO A 94 -11.20 11.46 -0.50
CA PRO A 94 -11.62 10.55 -1.57
C PRO A 94 -10.62 10.42 -2.73
N ILE A 95 -9.82 11.45 -2.98
CA ILE A 95 -8.77 11.43 -4.01
C ILE A 95 -7.67 10.40 -3.71
N HIS A 96 -7.30 10.17 -2.44
CA HIS A 96 -6.30 9.17 -2.07
C HIS A 96 -6.80 7.75 -2.36
N GLU A 97 -8.09 7.50 -2.14
CA GLU A 97 -8.71 6.21 -2.48
C GLU A 97 -8.82 6.01 -3.99
N ALA A 98 -9.21 7.06 -4.72
CA ALA A 98 -9.28 7.05 -6.18
C ALA A 98 -7.89 6.80 -6.82
N GLN A 99 -6.84 7.36 -6.22
CA GLN A 99 -5.45 7.12 -6.60
C GLN A 99 -5.07 5.65 -6.39
N LEU A 100 -5.29 5.09 -5.20
CA LEU A 100 -5.02 3.68 -4.93
C LEU A 100 -5.81 2.74 -5.87
N LEU A 101 -7.09 3.04 -6.14
CA LEU A 101 -7.90 2.30 -7.11
C LEU A 101 -7.31 2.34 -8.52
N THR A 102 -6.76 3.48 -8.94
CA THR A 102 -6.07 3.62 -10.22
C THR A 102 -4.86 2.70 -10.28
N TYR A 103 -4.08 2.64 -9.20
CA TYR A 103 -2.90 1.78 -9.11
C TYR A 103 -3.27 0.31 -9.21
N LEU A 104 -4.28 -0.12 -8.46
CA LEU A 104 -4.76 -1.51 -8.49
C LEU A 104 -5.17 -1.93 -9.90
N LYS A 105 -5.89 -1.08 -10.62
CA LYS A 105 -6.32 -1.33 -12.00
C LYS A 105 -5.14 -1.43 -12.97
N LEU A 106 -4.24 -0.44 -12.96
CA LEU A 106 -3.13 -0.37 -13.90
C LEU A 106 -2.08 -1.47 -13.65
N CYS A 107 -1.89 -1.88 -12.40
CA CYS A 107 -0.96 -2.95 -12.03
C CYS A 107 -1.62 -4.34 -11.99
N ASN A 108 -2.92 -4.46 -12.30
CA ASN A 108 -3.70 -5.69 -12.13
C ASN A 108 -3.49 -6.36 -10.75
N SER A 109 -3.40 -5.53 -9.70
CA SER A 109 -3.13 -5.99 -8.34
C SER A 109 -4.44 -6.25 -7.60
N PRO A 110 -4.59 -7.39 -6.89
CA PRO A 110 -5.85 -7.78 -6.27
C PRO A 110 -6.24 -6.95 -5.04
N VAL A 111 -5.26 -6.43 -4.28
CA VAL A 111 -5.52 -5.71 -3.02
C VAL A 111 -4.57 -4.54 -2.84
N GLY A 112 -5.10 -3.45 -2.30
CA GLY A 112 -4.33 -2.29 -1.84
C GLY A 112 -4.64 -1.92 -0.40
N LEU A 113 -3.66 -1.38 0.31
CA LEU A 113 -3.81 -0.77 1.63
C LEU A 113 -3.44 0.71 1.56
N LEU A 114 -4.39 1.57 1.91
CA LEU A 114 -4.14 2.98 2.17
C LEU A 114 -3.93 3.14 3.67
N ILE A 115 -2.76 3.61 4.10
CA ILE A 115 -2.37 3.67 5.52
C ILE A 115 -2.08 5.11 5.90
N ASN A 116 -2.95 5.73 6.70
CA ASN A 116 -2.67 7.01 7.34
C ASN A 116 -2.01 6.80 8.70
N PHE A 117 -0.76 7.25 8.85
CA PHE A 117 -0.02 7.19 10.12
C PHE A 117 -0.31 8.38 11.04
N ASN A 118 -0.93 9.45 10.55
CA ASN A 118 -1.27 10.61 11.37
C ASN A 118 -2.65 10.43 12.05
N VAL A 119 -2.76 9.43 12.92
CA VAL A 119 -3.95 9.11 13.70
C VAL A 119 -3.55 8.64 15.11
N PRO A 120 -4.44 8.69 16.12
CA PRO A 120 -4.11 8.18 17.44
C PRO A 120 -3.85 6.66 17.46
N VAL A 121 -4.53 5.90 16.60
CA VAL A 121 -4.40 4.44 16.48
C VAL A 121 -4.37 4.09 15.00
N VAL A 122 -3.24 3.54 14.51
CA VAL A 122 -3.00 3.34 13.07
C VAL A 122 -4.05 2.46 12.40
N THR A 123 -4.64 1.48 13.11
CA THR A 123 -5.70 0.63 12.55
C THR A 123 -6.95 1.41 12.14
N HIS A 124 -7.23 2.57 12.75
CA HIS A 124 -8.29 3.48 12.31
C HIS A 124 -7.92 4.29 11.05
N GLY A 125 -6.63 4.40 10.74
CA GLY A 125 -6.10 5.05 9.55
C GLY A 125 -5.91 4.10 8.35
N ILE A 126 -6.19 2.80 8.52
CA ILE A 126 -6.00 1.80 7.46
C ILE A 126 -7.31 1.56 6.71
N LYS A 127 -7.24 1.67 5.39
CA LYS A 127 -8.33 1.27 4.48
C LYS A 127 -7.83 0.21 3.50
N ARG A 128 -8.46 -0.97 3.55
CA ARG A 128 -8.25 -2.03 2.57
C ARG A 128 -9.19 -1.85 1.38
N ILE A 129 -8.64 -1.91 0.18
CA ILE A 129 -9.39 -1.86 -1.08
C ILE A 129 -9.12 -3.15 -1.86
N VAL A 130 -10.17 -3.82 -2.32
CA VAL A 130 -10.09 -5.03 -3.15
C VAL A 130 -10.43 -4.67 -4.59
N ASN A 131 -9.60 -5.12 -5.52
CA ASN A 131 -9.78 -4.93 -6.95
C ASN A 131 -10.73 -6.01 -7.49
N ASN A 132 -11.96 -5.62 -7.82
CA ASN A 132 -13.01 -6.52 -8.31
C ASN A 132 -13.24 -6.42 -9.83
N PHE A 133 -12.31 -5.81 -10.58
CA PHE A 133 -12.42 -5.58 -12.01
C PHE A 133 -11.85 -6.74 -12.83
#